data_AF-A0A938AD15-F1
#
_entry.id   AF-A0A938AD15-F1
#
_cell.length_a   1.000
_cell.length_b   1.000
_cell.length_c   1.000
_cell.angle_alpha   90.00
_cell.angle_beta   90.00
_cell.angle_gamma   90.00
#
_symmetry.space_group_name_H-M   'P 1'
#
loop_
_entity.id
_entity.type
_entity.pdbx_description
1 polymer ?
#
loop_
_entity_poly.entity_id
_entity_poly.type
_entity_poly.pdbx_seq_one_letter_code
_entity_poly.pdbx_strand_id
1 'polypeptide(L)'
;MDWGITWRAALSQLIVVAVLGAATGFTLSHEFFESWGWAIGPISWLVATLVTIAVWKLPFGPTIFGAVIAGLISLVGVTTGLHWTGSVIALVLFALWCGWQGRRAALRMRPAA
;
A
#
# COMPACT_ATOMS: atom_id res chain seq x y z
N MET A 1 8.30 -16.91 -1.38
CA MET A 1 7.34 -15.79 -1.45
C MET A 1 6.04 -16.37 -1.98
N ASP A 2 4.86 -15.88 -1.58
CA ASP A 2 3.63 -16.16 -2.33
C ASP A 2 3.47 -15.11 -3.43
N TRP A 3 3.84 -15.48 -4.67
CA TRP A 3 3.81 -14.57 -5.80
C TRP A 3 2.40 -14.24 -6.29
N GLY A 4 1.43 -15.13 -6.04
CA GLY A 4 0.03 -14.87 -6.34
C GLY A 4 -0.52 -13.74 -5.47
N ILE A 5 -0.28 -13.79 -4.16
CA ILE A 5 -0.66 -12.72 -3.23
C ILE A 5 0.12 -11.44 -3.50
N THR A 6 1.42 -11.54 -3.83
CA THR A 6 2.25 -10.38 -4.18
C THR A 6 1.62 -9.60 -5.33
N TRP A 7 1.29 -10.26 -6.45
CA TRP A 7 0.71 -9.58 -7.62
C TRP A 7 -0.70 -9.06 -7.38
N ARG A 8 -1.53 -9.83 -6.67
CA ARG A 8 -2.90 -9.42 -6.30
C ARG A 8 -2.89 -8.17 -5.43
N ALA A 9 -2.01 -8.13 -4.42
CA ALA A 9 -1.84 -6.96 -3.56
C ALA A 9 -1.27 -5.77 -4.33
N ALA A 10 -0.25 -5.98 -5.17
CA ALA A 10 0.36 -4.92 -5.99
C ALA A 10 -0.68 -4.27 -6.92
N LEU A 11 -1.41 -5.07 -7.70
CA LEU A 11 -2.39 -4.58 -8.67
C LEU A 11 -3.56 -3.87 -7.98
N SER A 12 -4.10 -4.46 -6.91
CA SER A 12 -5.19 -3.83 -6.14
C SER A 12 -4.75 -2.50 -5.54
N GLN A 13 -3.60 -2.47 -4.86
CA GLN A 13 -3.08 -1.25 -4.26
C GLN A 13 -2.82 -0.18 -5.32
N LEU A 14 -2.19 -0.55 -6.44
CA LEU A 14 -1.89 0.35 -7.55
C LEU A 14 -3.17 0.99 -8.10
N ILE A 15 -4.17 0.16 -8.41
CA ILE A 15 -5.44 0.62 -8.98
C ILE A 15 -6.14 1.57 -8.02
N VAL A 16 -6.25 1.21 -6.74
CA VAL A 16 -6.99 2.04 -5.77
C VAL A 16 -6.25 3.35 -5.49
N VAL A 17 -4.91 3.32 -5.36
CA VAL A 17 -4.11 4.56 -5.22
C VAL A 17 -4.22 5.44 -6.45
N ALA A 18 -4.17 4.85 -7.66
CA ALA A 18 -4.31 5.62 -8.91
C ALA A 18 -5.70 6.27 -9.01
N VAL A 19 -6.76 5.53 -8.66
CA VAL A 19 -8.14 6.06 -8.65
C VAL A 19 -8.29 7.17 -7.63
N LEU A 20 -7.80 7.00 -6.40
CA LEU A 20 -7.86 8.04 -5.36
C LEU A 20 -7.01 9.26 -5.72
N GLY A 21 -5.82 9.05 -6.28
CA GLY A 21 -4.94 10.11 -6.75
C GLY A 21 -5.57 10.91 -7.88
N ALA A 22 -6.18 10.24 -8.87
CA ALA A 22 -6.92 10.90 -9.93
C ALA A 22 -8.14 11.65 -9.38
N ALA A 23 -8.96 11.02 -8.53
CA ALA A 23 -10.13 11.64 -7.94
C ALA A 23 -9.77 12.91 -7.17
N THR A 24 -8.76 12.85 -6.30
CA THR A 24 -8.31 14.01 -5.52
C THR A 24 -7.68 15.08 -6.41
N GLY A 25 -6.86 14.69 -7.40
CA GLY A 25 -6.23 15.62 -8.33
C GLY A 25 -7.22 16.37 -9.24
N PHE A 26 -8.37 15.76 -9.57
CA PHE A 26 -9.42 16.40 -10.36
C PHE A 26 -10.43 17.19 -9.53
N THR A 27 -10.56 16.91 -8.23
CA THR A 27 -11.62 17.49 -7.38
C THR A 27 -11.11 18.53 -6.38
N LEU A 28 -9.84 18.47 -5.96
CA LEU A 28 -9.28 19.37 -4.96
C LEU A 28 -8.41 20.45 -5.62
N SER A 29 -8.48 21.67 -5.09
CA SER A 29 -7.67 22.80 -5.56
C SER A 29 -6.20 22.65 -5.14
N HIS A 30 -5.32 23.39 -5.82
CA HIS A 30 -3.90 23.43 -5.46
C HIS A 30 -3.68 23.90 -4.01
N GLU A 31 -4.37 24.96 -3.58
CA GLU A 31 -4.31 25.49 -2.20
C GLU A 31 -4.73 24.45 -1.16
N PHE A 32 -5.69 23.58 -1.49
CA PHE A 32 -6.09 22.49 -0.62
C PHE A 32 -4.94 21.49 -0.43
N PHE A 33 -4.22 21.15 -1.50
CA PHE A 33 -3.05 20.28 -1.43
C PHE A 33 -1.88 20.92 -0.68
N GLU A 34 -1.69 22.24 -0.77
CA GLU A 34 -0.67 22.94 0.04
C GLU A 34 -0.97 22.82 1.53
N SER A 35 -2.25 22.88 1.92
CA SER A 35 -2.67 22.81 3.32
C SER A 35 -2.78 21.38 3.87
N TRP A 36 -3.26 20.44 3.05
CA TRP A 36 -3.67 19.10 3.49
C TRP A 36 -3.00 17.96 2.74
N GLY A 37 -2.17 18.23 1.73
CA GLY A 37 -1.51 17.21 0.91
C GLY A 37 -0.68 16.22 1.74
N TRP A 38 -0.09 16.70 2.84
CA TRP A 38 0.65 15.88 3.81
C TRP A 38 -0.21 14.78 4.45
N ALA A 39 -1.52 14.99 4.60
CA ALA A 39 -2.47 14.02 5.15
C ALA A 39 -3.18 13.22 4.07
N ILE A 40 -3.48 13.84 2.91
CA ILE A 40 -4.19 13.18 1.79
C ILE A 40 -3.43 11.94 1.31
N GLY A 41 -2.11 12.03 1.12
CA GLY A 41 -1.29 10.88 0.70
C GLY A 41 -1.40 9.67 1.65
N PRO A 42 -1.06 9.83 2.96
CA PRO A 42 -1.20 8.77 3.95
C PRO A 42 -2.62 8.20 4.08
N ILE A 43 -3.65 9.07 4.04
CA ILE A 43 -5.05 8.62 4.11
C ILE A 43 -5.39 7.79 2.87
N SER A 44 -5.10 8.27 1.66
CA SER A 44 -5.35 7.53 0.43
C SER A 44 -4.62 6.18 0.41
N TRP A 45 -3.38 6.13 0.90
CA TRP A 45 -2.61 4.89 1.03
C TRP A 45 -3.27 3.90 2.00
N LEU A 46 -3.74 4.37 3.16
CA LEU A 46 -4.43 3.51 4.12
C LEU A 46 -5.80 3.04 3.61
N VAL A 47 -6.57 3.91 2.95
CA VAL A 47 -7.83 3.53 2.30
C VAL A 47 -7.57 2.45 1.23
N ALA A 48 -6.56 2.64 0.38
CA ALA A 48 -6.17 1.63 -0.60
C ALA A 48 -5.79 0.29 0.06
N THR A 49 -5.06 0.35 1.18
CA THR A 49 -4.69 -0.83 1.97
C THR A 49 -5.92 -1.56 2.51
N LEU A 50 -6.89 -0.82 3.05
CA LEU A 50 -8.15 -1.39 3.56
C LEU A 50 -8.96 -2.07 2.46
N VAL A 51 -9.04 -1.45 1.28
CA VAL A 51 -9.68 -2.06 0.10
C VAL A 51 -8.94 -3.32 -0.31
N THR A 52 -7.61 -3.29 -0.39
CA THR A 52 -6.79 -4.47 -0.73
C THR A 52 -6.97 -5.61 0.28
N ILE A 53 -7.05 -5.31 1.58
CA ILE A 53 -7.37 -6.28 2.64
C ILE A 53 -8.74 -6.89 2.40
N ALA A 54 -9.76 -6.08 2.13
CA ALA A 54 -11.14 -6.54 1.94
C ALA A 54 -11.27 -7.44 0.70
N VAL A 55 -10.71 -7.03 -0.44
CA VAL A 55 -10.78 -7.76 -1.71
C VAL A 55 -10.10 -9.11 -1.62
N TRP A 56 -8.91 -9.17 -1.00
CA TRP A 56 -8.09 -10.38 -0.97
C TRP A 56 -8.13 -11.15 0.36
N LYS A 57 -8.95 -10.70 1.31
CA LYS A 57 -9.12 -11.28 2.65
C LYS A 57 -7.78 -11.46 3.38
N LEU A 58 -6.91 -10.45 3.29
CA LEU A 58 -5.60 -10.46 3.94
C LEU A 58 -5.73 -10.27 5.46
N PRO A 59 -4.79 -10.78 6.28
CA PRO A 59 -4.82 -10.58 7.72
C PRO A 59 -4.64 -9.11 8.07
N PHE A 60 -5.65 -8.51 8.72
CA PHE A 60 -5.75 -7.07 8.93
C PHE A 60 -4.52 -6.46 9.62
N GLY A 61 -4.22 -6.87 10.86
CA GLY A 61 -3.14 -6.26 11.66
C GLY A 61 -1.77 -6.33 10.99
N PRO A 62 -1.29 -7.53 10.60
CA PRO A 62 -0.04 -7.69 9.87
C PRO A 62 0.03 -6.91 8.54
N THR A 63 -1.09 -6.78 7.81
CA THR A 63 -1.12 -6.05 6.54
C THR A 63 -1.07 -4.54 6.73
N ILE A 64 -1.81 -4.00 7.71
CA ILE A 64 -1.75 -2.59 8.10
C ILE A 64 -0.34 -2.23 8.58
N PHE A 65 0.28 -3.09 9.40
CA PHE A 65 1.65 -2.87 9.84
C PHE A 65 2.63 -2.77 8.67
N GLY A 66 2.54 -3.69 7.70
CA GLY A 66 3.35 -3.63 6.48
C GLY A 66 3.11 -2.37 5.65
N ALA A 67 1.85 -1.95 5.53
CA ALA A 67 1.48 -0.71 4.83
C ALA A 67 2.05 0.53 5.51
N VAL A 68 2.04 0.59 6.85
CA VAL A 68 2.65 1.70 7.60
C VAL A 68 4.15 1.74 7.37
N ILE A 69 4.85 0.61 7.50
CA ILE A 69 6.31 0.57 7.29
C ILE A 69 6.68 0.96 5.85
N ALA A 70 5.98 0.41 4.85
CA ALA A 70 6.21 0.77 3.45
C ALA A 70 5.91 2.25 3.17
N GLY A 71 4.83 2.78 3.76
CA GLY A 71 4.45 4.20 3.66
C GLY A 71 5.47 5.13 4.31
N LEU A 72 6.02 4.76 5.48
CA LEU A 72 7.07 5.52 6.15
C LEU A 72 8.35 5.60 5.31
N ILE A 73 8.72 4.51 4.63
CA ILE A 73 9.86 4.51 3.69
C ILE A 73 9.59 5.44 2.50
N SER A 74 8.35 5.50 2.01
CA SER A 74 7.92 6.44 0.97
C SER A 74 8.16 7.90 1.33
N LEU A 75 8.07 8.26 2.62
CA LEU A 75 8.21 9.65 3.08
C LEU A 75 9.54 10.25 2.67
N VAL A 76 10.61 9.46 2.58
CA VAL A 76 11.90 9.92 2.07
C VAL A 76 11.72 10.49 0.65
N GLY A 77 11.07 9.75 -0.24
CA GLY A 77 10.78 10.20 -1.61
C GLY A 77 9.86 11.42 -1.65
N VAL A 78 8.86 11.50 -0.76
CA VAL A 78 7.99 12.68 -0.67
C VAL A 78 8.80 13.92 -0.26
N THR A 79 9.65 13.82 0.77
CA THR A 79 10.44 14.95 1.27
C THR A 79 11.55 15.43 0.33
N THR A 80 11.97 14.59 -0.63
CA THR A 80 12.99 14.95 -1.63
C THR A 80 12.38 15.33 -2.99
N GLY A 81 11.06 15.50 -3.08
CA GLY A 81 10.35 15.81 -4.33
C GLY A 81 10.15 14.62 -5.27
N LEU A 82 10.71 13.45 -4.96
CA LEU A 82 10.59 12.18 -5.68
C LEU A 82 9.34 11.38 -5.27
N HIS A 83 8.21 12.06 -5.09
CA HIS A 83 6.98 11.49 -4.56
C HIS A 83 6.47 10.27 -5.36
N TRP A 84 6.61 10.28 -6.69
CA TRP A 84 6.29 9.12 -7.52
C TRP A 84 7.21 7.93 -7.27
N THR A 85 8.53 8.17 -7.18
CA THR A 85 9.51 7.12 -6.90
C THR A 85 9.29 6.50 -5.52
N GLY A 86 9.06 7.33 -4.50
CA GLY A 86 8.70 6.87 -3.16
C GLY A 86 7.45 5.99 -3.17
N SER A 87 6.41 6.40 -3.90
CA SER A 87 5.16 5.65 -4.03
C SER A 87 5.35 4.28 -4.70
N VAL A 88 6.17 4.21 -5.75
CA VAL A 88 6.51 2.93 -6.41
C VAL A 88 7.28 2.01 -5.47
N ILE A 89 8.26 2.55 -4.74
CA ILE A 89 9.01 1.77 -3.74
C ILE A 89 8.08 1.24 -2.66
N ALA A 90 7.23 2.09 -2.10
CA ALA A 90 6.24 1.69 -1.08
C ALA A 90 5.31 0.59 -1.59
N LEU A 91 4.86 0.71 -2.84
CA LEU A 91 4.00 -0.29 -3.48
C LEU A 91 4.69 -1.64 -3.62
N VAL A 92 5.94 -1.66 -4.07
CA VAL A 92 6.74 -2.89 -4.17
C VAL A 92 6.96 -3.50 -2.78
N LEU A 93 7.36 -2.71 -1.79
CA LEU A 93 7.59 -3.18 -0.42
C LEU A 93 6.32 -3.75 0.22
N PHE A 94 5.19 -3.05 0.05
CA PHE A 94 3.89 -3.51 0.54
C PHE A 94 3.47 -4.84 -0.12
N ALA A 95 3.62 -4.96 -1.43
CA ALA A 95 3.28 -6.19 -2.15
C ALA A 95 4.15 -7.37 -1.71
N LEU A 96 5.46 -7.17 -1.57
CA LEU A 96 6.40 -8.17 -1.07
C LEU A 96 6.08 -8.58 0.36
N TRP A 97 5.71 -7.62 1.21
CA TRP A 97 5.26 -7.87 2.58
C TRP A 97 4.02 -8.78 2.59
N CYS A 98 3.00 -8.46 1.79
CA CYS A 98 1.80 -9.30 1.65
C CYS A 98 2.12 -10.71 1.16
N GLY A 99 2.95 -10.86 0.12
CA GLY A 99 3.38 -12.18 -0.36
C GLY A 99 4.17 -12.98 0.67
N TRP A 100 4.96 -12.31 1.52
CA TRP A 100 5.75 -12.97 2.55
C TRP A 100 4.86 -13.51 3.68
N GLN A 101 3.83 -12.74 4.05
CA GLN A 101 2.81 -13.18 4.99
C GLN A 101 2.06 -14.42 4.48
N GLY A 102 1.63 -14.40 3.21
CA GLY A 102 0.96 -15.53 2.56
C GLY A 102 1.79 -16.82 2.63
N ARG A 103 3.08 -16.71 2.31
CA ARG A 103 4.03 -17.83 2.44
C ARG A 103 4.11 -18.36 3.88
N ARG A 104 4.17 -17.47 4.87
CA ARG A 104 4.25 -17.87 6.29
C ARG A 104 2.99 -18.58 6.76
N ALA A 105 1.81 -18.15 6.32
CA ALA A 105 0.55 -18.83 6.61
C ALA A 105 0.54 -20.25 6.02
N ALA A 106 0.96 -20.41 4.77
CA ALA A 106 1.07 -21.73 4.13
C ALA A 106 2.02 -22.69 4.86
N LEU A 107 3.16 -22.19 5.36
CA LEU A 107 4.12 -23.01 6.13
C LEU A 107 3.57 -23.45 7.49
N ARG A 108 2.75 -22.62 8.15
CA ARG A 108 2.12 -22.97 9.44
C ARG A 108 1.06 -24.07 9.32
N MET A 109 0.49 -24.27 8.14
CA MET A 109 -0.56 -25.27 7.90
C MET A 109 -0.01 -26.65 7.48
N ARG A 110 1.30 -26.78 7.22
CA ARG A 110 1.90 -28.09 6.92
C ARG A 110 2.03 -28.91 8.21
N PRO A 111 1.52 -30.16 8.25
CA PRO A 111 1.73 -31.06 9.38
C PRO A 111 3.23 -31.26 9.62
N ALA A 112 3.64 -31.36 10.89
CA ALA A 112 4.98 -31.84 11.21
C ALA A 112 5.09 -33.29 10.71
N ALA A 113 6.07 -33.54 9.84
CA ALA A 113 6.37 -34.87 9.30
C ALA A 113 7.07 -35.73 10.35
#